data_AF-A0A6L8KU52-F1
#
_entry.id   AF-A0A6L8KU52-F1
#
_cell.length_a   1.000
_cell.length_b   1.000
_cell.length_c   1.000
_cell.angle_alpha   90.00
_cell.angle_beta   90.00
_cell.angle_gamma   90.00
#
_symmetry.space_group_name_H-M   'P 1'
#
loop_
_entity.id
_entity.type
_entity.pdbx_description
1 polymer ?
#
loop_
_entity_poly.entity_id
_entity_poly.type
_entity_poly.pdbx_seq_one_letter_code
_entity_poly.pdbx_strand_id
1 'polypeptide(L)'
;MSAIVPPLWVRLCHWTNAAVFAVMLGSGWQVYNADPFWIGSFPRYLTLGGSLPGALLWHFAGMWLLAANGLVAVSLLLLSGRLRRLYLSPDAGHDGHGRSRVQQLAYLGVLCLLTMMFLSGLAIWKPVQLQWLTQAFGGYQMARQAHFMCMALLTVFACGHISLALLSPRLLLAMLGIRK
;
A
#
# COMPACT_ATOMS: atom_id res chain seq x y z
N MET A 1 -15.11 20.50 16.69
CA MET A 1 -15.25 20.10 15.27
C MET A 1 -15.41 18.59 15.21
N SER A 2 -16.61 18.11 14.92
CA SER A 2 -16.94 16.69 14.75
C SER A 2 -16.18 16.12 13.55
N ALA A 3 -15.46 15.00 13.73
CA ALA A 3 -14.79 14.34 12.61
C ALA A 3 -15.85 13.85 11.61
N ILE A 4 -15.76 14.31 10.36
CA ILE A 4 -16.65 13.87 9.29
C ILE A 4 -16.37 12.38 9.06
N VAL A 5 -17.36 11.52 9.31
CA VAL A 5 -17.23 10.07 9.13
C VAL A 5 -17.08 9.79 7.63
N PRO A 6 -16.00 9.10 7.20
CA PRO A 6 -15.85 8.73 5.80
C PRO A 6 -16.99 7.80 5.35
N PRO A 7 -17.42 7.89 4.09
CA PRO A 7 -18.47 7.01 3.58
C PRO A 7 -18.06 5.54 3.70
N LEU A 8 -19.04 4.64 3.85
CA LEU A 8 -18.81 3.22 4.14
C LEU A 8 -17.83 2.57 3.15
N TRP A 9 -17.95 2.85 1.86
CA TRP A 9 -17.08 2.28 0.84
C TRP A 9 -15.60 2.65 1.03
N VAL A 10 -15.29 3.88 1.45
CA VAL A 10 -13.90 4.31 1.72
C VAL A 10 -13.33 3.51 2.88
N ARG A 11 -14.12 3.32 3.93
CA ARG A 11 -13.70 2.57 5.11
C ARG A 11 -13.47 1.11 4.76
N LEU A 12 -14.38 0.49 4.01
CA LEU A 12 -14.22 -0.89 3.54
C LEU A 12 -12.96 -1.04 2.69
N CYS A 13 -12.76 -0.19 1.67
CA CYS A 13 -11.57 -0.24 0.84
C CYS A 13 -10.28 -0.05 1.67
N HIS A 14 -10.29 0.85 2.66
CA HIS A 14 -9.14 1.09 3.53
C HIS A 14 -8.83 -0.14 4.40
N TRP A 15 -9.83 -0.72 5.08
CA TRP A 15 -9.63 -1.89 5.92
C TRP A 15 -9.25 -3.14 5.11
N THR A 16 -9.80 -3.31 3.91
CA THR A 16 -9.35 -4.33 2.96
C THR A 16 -7.88 -4.13 2.60
N ASN A 17 -7.46 -2.91 2.26
CA ASN A 17 -6.06 -2.62 1.95
C ASN A 17 -5.14 -2.90 3.15
N ALA A 18 -5.55 -2.55 4.37
CA ALA A 18 -4.78 -2.80 5.58
C ALA A 18 -4.59 -4.31 5.84
N ALA A 19 -5.67 -5.10 5.70
CA ALA A 19 -5.59 -6.56 5.84
C ALA A 19 -4.71 -7.19 4.76
N VAL A 20 -4.89 -6.77 3.50
CA VAL A 20 -4.09 -7.27 2.37
C VAL A 20 -2.62 -6.88 2.52
N PHE A 21 -2.31 -5.67 2.98
CA PHE A 21 -0.95 -5.24 3.25
C PHE A 21 -0.27 -6.17 4.27
N ALA A 22 -0.95 -6.56 5.35
CA ALA A 22 -0.39 -7.50 6.33
C ALA A 22 -0.11 -8.88 5.73
N VAL A 23 -1.02 -9.41 4.90
CA VAL A 23 -0.83 -10.68 4.17
C VAL A 23 0.35 -10.59 3.20
N MET A 24 0.44 -9.52 2.43
CA MET A 24 1.53 -9.30 1.47
C MET A 24 2.87 -9.09 2.16
N LEU A 25 2.89 -8.42 3.32
CA LEU A 25 4.09 -8.20 4.12
C LEU A 25 4.63 -9.52 4.67
N GLY A 26 3.77 -10.30 5.34
CA GLY A 26 4.18 -11.59 5.92
C GLY A 26 4.61 -12.61 4.85
N SER A 27 3.89 -12.69 3.73
CA SER A 27 4.28 -13.56 2.61
C SER A 27 5.54 -13.04 1.91
N GLY A 28 5.69 -11.72 1.77
CA GLY A 28 6.89 -11.09 1.21
C GLY A 28 8.15 -11.40 2.01
N TRP A 29 8.08 -11.39 3.34
CA TRP A 29 9.21 -11.80 4.19
C TRP A 29 9.54 -13.29 4.03
N GLN A 30 8.54 -14.15 3.82
CA GLN A 30 8.82 -15.57 3.51
C GLN A 30 9.48 -15.73 2.13
N VAL A 31 9.11 -14.92 1.14
CA VAL A 31 9.77 -14.88 -0.19
C VAL A 31 11.20 -14.35 -0.06
N TYR A 32 11.44 -13.35 0.79
CA TYR A 32 12.79 -12.87 1.10
C TYR A 32 13.67 -13.99 1.68
N ASN A 33 13.12 -14.74 2.65
CA ASN A 33 13.82 -15.82 3.33
C ASN A 33 14.30 -16.96 2.41
N ALA A 34 13.75 -17.09 1.21
CA ALA A 34 14.19 -18.09 0.24
C ALA A 34 15.57 -17.79 -0.36
N ASP A 35 15.93 -16.50 -0.45
CA ASP A 35 17.22 -16.05 -0.99
C ASP A 35 17.62 -14.69 -0.37
N PRO A 36 18.03 -14.64 0.91
CA PRO A 36 18.36 -13.40 1.61
C PRO A 36 19.58 -12.69 1.01
N PHE A 37 19.62 -11.35 1.03
CA PHE A 37 20.74 -10.58 0.48
C PHE A 37 21.24 -9.44 1.39
N TRP A 38 20.40 -8.48 1.81
CA TRP A 38 20.85 -7.35 2.65
C TRP A 38 20.99 -7.68 4.13
N ILE A 39 20.05 -8.49 4.62
CA ILE A 39 19.93 -8.90 6.02
C ILE A 39 19.66 -10.40 6.10
N GLY A 40 19.83 -10.98 7.29
CA GLY A 40 19.46 -12.36 7.56
C GLY A 40 17.97 -12.64 7.42
N SER A 41 17.59 -13.90 7.59
CA SER A 41 16.19 -14.34 7.48
C SER A 41 15.31 -13.76 8.59
N PHE A 42 14.07 -13.43 8.26
CA PHE A 42 13.03 -13.07 9.22
C PHE A 42 12.55 -14.30 10.01
N PRO A 43 12.20 -14.13 11.30
CA PRO A 43 11.63 -15.20 12.12
C PRO A 43 10.32 -15.77 11.52
N ARG A 44 10.18 -17.10 11.55
CA ARG A 44 9.02 -17.81 10.94
C ARG A 44 7.66 -17.40 11.47
N TYR A 45 7.57 -16.87 12.69
CA TYR A 45 6.30 -16.41 13.27
C TYR A 45 5.83 -15.05 12.72
N LEU A 46 6.72 -14.29 12.07
CA LEU A 46 6.37 -13.04 11.37
C LEU A 46 6.02 -13.29 9.90
N THR A 47 6.35 -14.46 9.36
CA THR A 47 6.17 -14.77 7.95
C THR A 47 4.88 -15.54 7.70
N LEU A 48 4.39 -15.51 6.45
CA LEU A 48 3.17 -16.19 6.03
C LEU A 48 3.47 -17.18 4.89
N GLY A 49 2.82 -18.35 4.96
CA GLY A 49 2.88 -19.38 3.92
C GLY A 49 3.79 -20.57 4.22
N GLY A 50 4.67 -20.49 5.23
CA GLY A 50 5.47 -21.59 5.77
C GLY A 50 6.58 -22.15 4.86
N SER A 51 6.35 -22.16 3.55
CA SER A 51 7.27 -22.56 2.49
C SER A 51 7.28 -21.50 1.38
N LEU A 52 8.25 -21.55 0.47
CA LEU A 52 8.29 -20.63 -0.67
C LEU A 52 7.04 -20.74 -1.56
N PRO A 53 6.58 -21.94 -1.98
CA PRO A 53 5.34 -22.05 -2.75
C PRO A 53 4.12 -21.51 -2.01
N GLY A 54 4.00 -21.81 -0.71
CA GLY A 54 2.90 -21.31 0.11
C GLY A 54 2.90 -19.79 0.25
N ALA A 55 4.08 -19.19 0.42
CA ALA A 55 4.24 -17.74 0.44
C ALA A 55 3.81 -17.09 -0.87
N LEU A 56 4.25 -17.64 -2.01
CA LEU A 56 3.88 -17.13 -3.33
C LEU A 56 2.36 -17.18 -3.55
N LEU A 57 1.67 -18.24 -3.12
CA LEU A 57 0.22 -18.33 -3.21
C LEU A 57 -0.48 -17.21 -2.43
N TRP A 58 -0.10 -17.01 -1.16
CA TRP A 58 -0.64 -15.92 -0.35
C TRP A 58 -0.30 -14.53 -0.91
N HIS A 59 0.91 -14.38 -1.46
CA HIS A 59 1.36 -13.13 -2.04
C HIS A 59 0.57 -12.78 -3.30
N PHE A 60 0.38 -13.73 -4.21
CA PHE A 60 -0.41 -13.51 -5.42
C PHE A 60 -1.90 -13.34 -5.12
N ALA A 61 -2.45 -14.07 -4.13
CA ALA A 61 -3.80 -13.84 -3.67
C ALA A 61 -3.98 -12.40 -3.16
N GLY A 62 -3.04 -11.92 -2.34
CA GLY A 62 -3.00 -10.52 -1.89
C GLY A 62 -2.87 -9.53 -3.03
N MET A 63 -1.97 -9.78 -3.99
CA MET A 63 -1.75 -8.93 -5.17
C MET A 63 -3.03 -8.74 -5.99
N TRP A 64 -3.75 -9.83 -6.29
CA TRP A 64 -4.98 -9.76 -7.07
C TRP A 64 -6.11 -9.08 -6.30
N LEU A 65 -6.23 -9.34 -4.99
CA LEU A 65 -7.22 -8.67 -4.15
C LEU A 65 -6.92 -7.17 -4.02
N LEU A 66 -5.65 -6.79 -3.90
CA LEU A 66 -5.21 -5.38 -3.90
C LEU A 66 -5.55 -4.70 -5.23
N ALA A 67 -5.28 -5.36 -6.36
CA ALA A 67 -5.60 -4.84 -7.68
C ALA A 67 -7.12 -4.67 -7.87
N ALA A 68 -7.92 -5.66 -7.49
CA ALA A 68 -9.38 -5.59 -7.56
C ALA A 68 -9.94 -4.48 -6.67
N ASN A 69 -9.46 -4.36 -5.43
CA ASN A 69 -9.89 -3.31 -4.51
C ASN A 69 -9.47 -1.92 -5.00
N GLY A 70 -8.28 -1.79 -5.59
CA GLY A 70 -7.80 -0.58 -6.23
C GLY A 70 -8.68 -0.14 -7.40
N LEU A 71 -9.07 -1.09 -8.28
CA LEU A 71 -10.00 -0.83 -9.38
C LEU A 71 -11.36 -0.35 -8.88
N VAL A 72 -11.94 -1.04 -7.89
CA VAL A 72 -13.22 -0.62 -7.27
C VAL A 72 -13.11 0.79 -6.70
N ALA A 73 -12.03 1.09 -5.96
CA ALA A 73 -11.82 2.40 -5.37
C ALA A 73 -11.72 3.51 -6.44
N VAL A 74 -10.96 3.28 -7.52
CA VAL A 74 -10.83 4.23 -8.63
C VAL A 74 -12.16 4.40 -9.36
N SER A 75 -12.87 3.32 -9.68
CA SER A 75 -14.19 3.39 -10.32
C SER A 75 -15.18 4.19 -9.48
N LEU A 76 -15.23 3.96 -8.16
CA LEU A 76 -16.11 4.72 -7.27
C LEU A 76 -15.70 6.21 -7.15
N LEU A 77 -14.40 6.52 -7.18
CA LEU A 77 -13.91 7.90 -7.19
C LEU A 77 -14.33 8.66 -8.45
N LEU A 78 -14.31 7.99 -9.61
CA LEU A 78 -14.76 8.53 -10.89
C LEU A 78 -16.28 8.70 -10.92
N LEU A 79 -17.03 7.64 -10.58
CA LEU A 79 -18.50 7.63 -10.62
C LEU A 79 -19.16 8.58 -9.62
N SER A 80 -18.54 8.79 -8.44
CA SER A 80 -19.07 9.71 -7.43
C SER A 80 -18.83 11.20 -7.75
N GLY A 81 -18.13 11.51 -8.87
CA GLY A 81 -17.70 12.87 -9.22
C GLY A 81 -16.80 13.51 -8.16
N ARG A 82 -16.28 12.72 -7.21
CA ARG A 82 -15.47 13.19 -6.09
C ARG A 82 -14.10 13.64 -6.57
N LEU A 83 -13.56 13.02 -7.63
CA LEU A 83 -12.34 13.48 -8.30
C LEU A 83 -12.48 14.94 -8.78
N ARG A 84 -13.59 15.26 -9.45
CA ARG A 84 -13.88 16.62 -9.93
C ARG A 84 -14.03 17.62 -8.78
N ARG A 85 -14.71 17.23 -7.69
CA ARG A 85 -14.87 18.10 -6.50
C ARG A 85 -13.58 18.35 -5.72
N LEU A 86 -12.68 17.36 -5.63
CA LEU A 86 -11.44 17.49 -4.86
C LEU A 86 -10.31 18.19 -5.63
N TYR A 87 -10.28 18.07 -6.97
CA TYR A 87 -9.15 18.54 -7.78
C TYR A 87 -9.51 19.61 -8.82
N LEU A 88 -10.78 19.80 -9.17
CA LEU A 88 -11.22 20.69 -10.26
C LEU A 88 -12.23 21.77 -9.83
N SER A 89 -12.66 21.80 -8.56
CA SER A 89 -13.52 22.86 -8.03
C SER A 89 -12.68 24.05 -7.53
N PRO A 90 -12.92 25.28 -7.99
CA PRO A 90 -12.17 26.48 -7.57
C PRO A 90 -12.22 26.76 -6.05
N ASP A 91 -13.27 26.32 -5.37
CA ASP A 91 -13.44 26.48 -3.91
C ASP A 91 -12.58 25.51 -3.07
N ALA A 92 -11.96 24.48 -3.67
CA ALA A 92 -11.13 23.51 -2.95
C ALA A 92 -9.86 24.12 -2.32
N GLY A 93 -9.52 25.36 -2.70
CA GLY A 93 -8.40 26.12 -2.13
C GLY A 93 -8.76 27.00 -0.93
N HIS A 94 -10.04 27.18 -0.58
CA HIS A 94 -10.48 28.13 0.46
C HIS A 94 -10.80 27.51 1.83
N ASP A 95 -10.67 26.18 1.96
CA ASP A 95 -10.86 25.48 3.23
C ASP A 95 -9.52 25.42 3.97
N GLY A 96 -9.28 26.38 4.85
CA GLY A 96 -8.04 26.63 5.62
C GLY A 96 -7.52 25.52 6.54
N HIS A 97 -7.80 24.24 6.28
CA HIS A 97 -7.07 23.11 6.85
C HIS A 97 -5.88 22.74 5.96
N GLY A 98 -4.93 23.68 5.85
CA GLY A 98 -3.68 23.49 5.13
C GLY A 98 -2.92 22.29 5.68
N ARG A 99 -2.93 21.19 4.93
CA ARG A 99 -2.13 20.00 5.24
C ARG A 99 -0.65 20.40 5.34
N SER A 100 0.05 19.96 6.39
CA SER A 100 1.46 20.34 6.57
C SER A 100 2.30 19.91 5.36
N ARG A 101 3.31 20.71 4.99
CA ARG A 101 4.22 20.38 3.87
C ARG A 101 4.83 18.99 4.02
N VAL A 102 5.11 18.58 5.27
CA VAL A 102 5.59 17.23 5.61
C VAL A 102 4.57 16.15 5.24
N GLN A 103 3.28 16.34 5.53
CA GLN A 103 2.24 15.39 5.16
C GLN A 103 2.02 15.33 3.65
N GLN A 104 2.11 16.45 2.94
CA GLN A 104 2.02 16.48 1.48
C GLN A 104 3.18 15.70 0.83
N LEU A 105 4.41 15.94 1.30
CA LEU A 105 5.60 15.21 0.84
C LEU A 105 5.50 13.71 1.17
N ALA A 106 5.01 13.36 2.36
CA ALA A 106 4.80 11.96 2.74
C ALA A 106 3.82 11.25 1.79
N TYR A 107 2.71 11.89 1.40
CA TYR A 107 1.76 11.30 0.46
C TYR A 107 2.33 11.14 -0.95
N LEU A 108 3.07 12.14 -1.45
CA LEU A 108 3.76 12.02 -2.73
C LEU A 108 4.78 10.89 -2.68
N GLY A 109 5.57 10.81 -1.60
CA GLY A 109 6.54 9.73 -1.38
C GLY A 109 5.88 8.35 -1.39
N VAL A 110 4.78 8.17 -0.66
CA VAL A 110 4.03 6.91 -0.64
C VAL A 110 3.47 6.57 -2.02
N LEU A 111 2.96 7.54 -2.77
CA LEU A 111 2.47 7.31 -4.13
C LEU A 111 3.60 6.84 -5.07
N CYS A 112 4.78 7.45 -4.97
CA CYS A 112 5.97 7.01 -5.71
C CYS A 112 6.38 5.59 -5.31
N LEU A 113 6.40 5.28 -4.00
CA LEU A 113 6.74 3.95 -3.50
C LEU A 113 5.75 2.88 -3.95
N LEU A 114 4.45 3.15 -3.92
CA LEU A 114 3.41 2.22 -4.40
C LEU A 114 3.51 1.99 -5.91
N THR A 115 3.79 3.04 -6.68
CA THR A 115 4.03 2.92 -8.12
C THR A 115 5.26 2.04 -8.40
N MET A 116 6.36 2.30 -7.70
CA MET A 116 7.59 1.52 -7.86
C MET A 116 7.42 0.06 -7.40
N MET A 117 6.68 -0.16 -6.32
CA MET A 117 6.31 -1.50 -5.83
C MET A 117 5.53 -2.28 -6.88
N PHE A 118 4.53 -1.64 -7.50
CA PHE A 118 3.72 -2.25 -8.53
C PHE A 118 4.56 -2.64 -9.77
N LEU A 119 5.38 -1.70 -10.27
CA LEU A 119 6.23 -1.94 -11.45
C LEU A 119 7.28 -3.03 -11.20
N SER A 120 7.97 -2.97 -10.07
CA SER A 120 8.95 -4.00 -9.68
C SER A 120 8.30 -5.36 -9.46
N GLY A 121 7.09 -5.40 -8.87
CA GLY A 121 6.32 -6.63 -8.69
C GLY A 121 5.93 -7.28 -10.01
N LEU A 122 5.47 -6.49 -10.99
CA LEU A 122 5.20 -6.97 -12.34
C LEU A 122 6.46 -7.54 -13.02
N ALA A 123 7.59 -6.84 -12.91
CA ALA A 123 8.87 -7.30 -13.45
C ALA A 123 9.29 -8.67 -12.88
N ILE A 124 9.10 -8.88 -11.57
CA ILE A 124 9.46 -10.13 -10.89
C ILE A 124 8.46 -11.25 -11.19
N TRP A 125 7.17 -10.94 -11.36
CA TRP A 125 6.13 -11.93 -11.61
C TRP A 125 6.22 -12.58 -12.99
N LYS A 126 6.54 -11.79 -14.02
CA LYS A 126 6.60 -12.23 -15.42
C LYS A 126 7.85 -11.70 -16.14
N PRO A 127 9.06 -12.07 -15.69
CA PRO A 127 10.30 -11.45 -16.16
C PRO A 127 10.59 -11.69 -17.64
N VAL A 128 10.12 -12.80 -18.20
CA VAL A 128 10.29 -13.12 -19.62
C VAL A 128 9.28 -12.37 -20.48
N GLN A 129 8.00 -12.33 -20.08
CA GLN A 129 6.95 -11.63 -20.83
C GLN A 129 7.09 -10.10 -20.72
N LEU A 130 7.59 -9.61 -19.58
CA LEU A 130 7.84 -8.19 -19.29
C LEU A 130 9.36 -7.92 -19.25
N GLN A 131 10.10 -8.49 -20.19
CA GLN A 131 11.56 -8.36 -20.23
C GLN A 131 12.02 -6.91 -20.33
N TRP A 132 11.33 -6.08 -21.11
CA TRP A 132 11.62 -4.64 -21.23
C TRP A 132 11.55 -3.92 -19.87
N LEU A 133 10.57 -4.27 -19.03
CA LEU A 133 10.41 -3.70 -17.70
C LEU A 133 11.49 -4.22 -16.76
N THR A 134 11.79 -5.51 -16.83
CA THR A 134 12.87 -6.15 -16.06
C THR A 134 14.22 -5.53 -16.39
N GLN A 135 14.49 -5.25 -17.68
CA GLN A 135 15.69 -4.56 -18.14
C GLN A 135 15.73 -3.10 -17.68
N ALA A 136 14.60 -2.40 -17.63
CA ALA A 136 14.52 -1.03 -17.11
C ALA A 136 14.94 -0.94 -15.63
N PHE A 137 14.74 -2.02 -14.86
CA PHE A 137 15.27 -2.12 -13.49
C PHE A 137 16.75 -2.53 -13.41
N GLY A 138 17.38 -2.95 -14.52
CA GLY A 138 18.75 -3.49 -14.53
C GLY A 138 18.80 -5.02 -14.36
N GLY A 139 17.69 -5.73 -14.60
CA GLY A 139 17.60 -7.19 -14.52
C GLY A 139 16.76 -7.66 -13.33
N TYR A 140 16.52 -8.98 -13.28
CA TYR A 140 15.64 -9.60 -12.26
C TYR A 140 16.10 -9.32 -10.83
N GLN A 141 17.41 -9.43 -10.58
CA GLN A 141 17.94 -9.21 -9.23
C GLN A 141 17.80 -7.77 -8.77
N MET A 142 18.01 -6.79 -9.66
CA MET A 142 17.81 -5.38 -9.34
C MET A 142 16.33 -5.05 -9.14
N ALA A 143 15.42 -5.62 -9.95
CA ALA A 143 13.99 -5.49 -9.75
C ALA A 143 13.56 -6.04 -8.38
N ARG A 144 14.09 -7.21 -8.00
CA ARG A 144 13.86 -7.83 -6.69
C ARG A 144 14.33 -6.93 -5.54
N GLN A 145 15.55 -6.40 -5.64
CA GLN A 145 16.06 -5.45 -4.65
C GLN A 145 15.17 -4.20 -4.57
N ALA A 146 14.83 -3.57 -5.70
CA ALA A 146 13.94 -2.41 -5.72
C ALA A 146 12.60 -2.68 -5.04
N HIS A 147 11.99 -3.85 -5.27
CA HIS A 147 10.75 -4.26 -4.64
C HIS A 147 10.88 -4.37 -3.11
N PHE A 148 11.92 -5.05 -2.62
CA PHE A 148 12.16 -5.18 -1.18
C PHE A 148 12.55 -3.85 -0.51
N MET A 149 13.24 -2.95 -1.22
CA MET A 149 13.50 -1.59 -0.72
C MET A 149 12.19 -0.82 -0.52
N CYS A 150 11.31 -0.86 -1.52
CA CYS A 150 9.99 -0.24 -1.43
C CYS A 150 9.16 -0.85 -0.29
N MET A 151 9.22 -2.17 -0.12
CA MET A 151 8.56 -2.90 0.97
C MET A 151 9.04 -2.43 2.34
N ALA A 152 10.36 -2.31 2.52
CA ALA A 152 10.94 -1.83 3.78
C ALA A 152 10.49 -0.39 4.08
N LEU A 153 10.57 0.51 3.11
CA LEU A 153 10.16 1.92 3.27
C LEU A 153 8.66 2.05 3.56
N LEU A 154 7.81 1.28 2.87
CA LEU A 154 6.37 1.23 3.15
C LEU A 154 6.05 0.65 4.52
N THR A 155 6.83 -0.32 5.00
CA THR A 155 6.69 -0.87 6.36
C THR A 155 6.97 0.20 7.41
N VAL A 156 8.07 0.96 7.25
CA VAL A 156 8.42 2.08 8.15
C VAL A 156 7.30 3.12 8.15
N PHE A 157 6.82 3.51 6.97
CA PHE A 157 5.68 4.43 6.85
C PHE A 157 4.42 3.89 7.53
N ALA A 158 4.06 2.62 7.30
CA ALA A 158 2.89 1.99 7.89
C ALA A 158 2.97 1.96 9.43
N CYS A 159 4.12 1.62 10.00
CA CYS A 159 4.33 1.67 11.45
C CYS A 159 4.12 3.08 12.02
N GLY A 160 4.67 4.11 11.35
CA GLY A 160 4.47 5.51 11.75
C GLY A 160 3.02 5.95 11.61
N HIS A 161 2.37 5.59 10.51
CA HIS A 161 0.95 5.87 10.26
C HIS A 161 0.04 5.24 11.31
N ILE A 162 0.25 3.96 11.65
CA ILE A 162 -0.50 3.24 12.67
C ILE A 162 -0.27 3.88 14.04
N SER A 163 0.98 4.24 14.38
CA SER A 163 1.29 4.91 15.64
C SER A 163 0.53 6.24 15.79
N LEU A 164 0.52 7.07 14.74
CA LEU A 164 -0.25 8.32 14.73
C LEU A 164 -1.77 8.08 14.83
N ALA A 165 -2.27 7.02 14.19
CA ALA A 165 -3.69 6.65 14.24
C ALA A 165 -4.11 6.22 15.65
N LEU A 166 -3.28 5.43 16.35
CA LEU A 166 -3.53 5.00 17.73
C LEU A 166 -3.48 6.17 18.71
N LEU A 167 -2.59 7.14 18.49
CA LEU A 167 -2.53 8.39 19.26
C LEU A 167 -3.72 9.34 18.97
N SER A 168 -4.50 9.07 17.91
CA SER A 168 -5.62 9.90 17.45
C SER A 168 -6.96 9.16 17.52
N PRO A 169 -7.48 8.82 18.72
CA PRO A 169 -8.63 7.92 18.89
C PRO A 169 -9.90 8.42 18.20
N ARG A 170 -10.10 9.74 18.06
CA ARG A 170 -11.25 10.31 17.34
C ARG A 170 -11.25 9.93 15.85
N LEU A 171 -10.09 9.96 15.20
CA LEU A 171 -9.93 9.63 13.78
C LEU A 171 -10.05 8.12 13.56
N LEU A 172 -9.51 7.32 14.48
CA LEU A 172 -9.64 5.87 14.46
C LEU A 172 -11.10 5.44 14.60
N LEU A 173 -11.84 6.02 15.55
CA LEU A 173 -13.27 5.76 15.73
C LEU A 173 -14.10 6.16 14.49
N ALA A 174 -13.74 7.26 13.82
CA ALA A 174 -14.37 7.65 12.56
C ALA A 174 -14.15 6.60 11.45
N MET A 175 -12.96 6.01 11.35
CA MET A 175 -12.68 4.89 10.44
C MET A 175 -13.38 3.58 10.83
N LEU A 176 -13.74 3.41 12.10
CA LEU A 176 -14.62 2.34 12.58
C LEU A 176 -16.12 2.67 12.45
N GLY A 177 -16.48 3.89 12.04
CA GLY A 177 -17.86 4.32 11.87
C GLY A 177 -18.60 4.61 13.17
N ILE A 178 -17.87 4.66 14.29
CA ILE A 178 -18.44 4.95 15.61
C ILE A 178 -18.48 6.48 15.75
N ARG A 179 -19.68 7.05 15.85
CA ARG A 179 -19.87 8.46 16.22
C ARG A 179 -19.77 8.59 17.74
N LYS A 180 -18.86 9.44 18.21
CA LYS A 180 -18.91 10.02 19.56
C LYS A 180 -19.38 11.46 19.45
#